data_AF-A0A9E4ZQV1-F1
#
_entry.id   AF-A0A9E4ZQV1-F1
#
_cell.length_a   1.000
_cell.length_b   1.000
_cell.length_c   1.000
_cell.angle_alpha   90.00
_cell.angle_beta   90.00
_cell.angle_gamma   90.00
#
_symmetry.space_group_name_H-M   'P 1'
#
loop_
_entity.id
_entity.type
_entity.pdbx_description
1 polymer ?
#
loop_
_entity_poly.entity_id
_entity_poly.type
_entity_poly.pdbx_seq_one_letter_code
_entity_poly.pdbx_strand_id
1 'polypeptide(L)'
;MRLPRYAILGLAVIVIILIGLGIVATASYKTRIYTEDLGGQPHNGKYELAVKIIINYGYFGGKQPLSQGVVYLYRDGVFYNWTFTNSSGVAVFYVPPGNYTVLSTTLKIKTNVIVNSNEEVIFDYAYLVSS
;
A
#
# COMPACT_ATOMS: atom_id res chain seq x y z
N MET A 1 1.85 28.53 -43.63
CA MET A 1 2.54 29.34 -42.60
C MET A 1 3.61 28.45 -41.95
N ARG A 2 4.91 28.71 -42.17
CA ARG A 2 6.01 27.92 -41.56
C ARG A 2 6.34 28.51 -40.19
N LEU A 3 6.29 27.70 -39.13
CA LEU A 3 6.74 28.14 -37.80
C LEU A 3 8.23 28.49 -37.84
N PRO A 4 8.66 29.58 -37.18
CA PRO A 4 10.07 29.93 -37.10
C PRO A 4 10.85 28.83 -36.39
N ARG A 5 12.09 28.57 -36.81
CA ARG A 5 12.93 27.48 -36.28
C ARG A 5 13.05 27.51 -34.75
N TYR A 6 13.07 28.70 -34.16
CA TYR A 6 13.09 28.90 -32.71
C TYR A 6 11.81 28.44 -32.00
N ALA A 7 10.64 28.57 -32.63
CA ALA A 7 9.38 28.07 -32.07
C ALA A 7 9.32 26.54 -32.08
N ILE A 8 9.88 25.91 -33.13
CA ILE A 8 9.98 24.44 -33.22
C ILE A 8 10.95 23.91 -32.15
N LEU A 9 12.10 24.57 -31.95
CA LEU A 9 13.05 24.25 -30.88
C LEU A 9 12.43 24.42 -29.50
N GLY A 10 11.69 25.52 -29.26
CA GLY A 10 10.99 25.72 -27.99
C GLY A 10 9.96 24.62 -27.70
N LEU A 11 9.18 24.22 -28.70
CA LEU A 11 8.23 23.10 -28.58
C LEU A 11 8.93 21.78 -28.31
N ALA A 12 10.05 21.50 -28.98
CA ALA A 12 10.81 20.27 -28.78
C ALA A 12 11.36 20.15 -27.35
N VAL A 13 11.85 21.27 -26.77
CA VAL A 13 12.33 21.29 -25.39
C VAL A 13 11.19 21.01 -24.40
N ILE A 14 10.01 21.60 -24.60
CA ILE A 14 8.82 21.34 -23.77
C ILE A 14 8.44 19.85 -23.83
N VAL A 15 8.44 19.26 -25.03
CA VAL A 15 8.13 17.84 -25.21
C VAL A 15 9.13 16.95 -24.47
N ILE A 16 10.43 17.25 -24.55
CA ILE A 16 11.47 16.49 -23.84
C ILE A 16 11.29 16.58 -22.31
N ILE A 17 10.95 17.76 -21.78
CA ILE A 17 10.68 17.95 -20.35
C ILE A 17 9.45 17.13 -19.92
N LEU A 18 8.37 17.15 -20.70
CA LEU A 18 7.16 16.38 -20.41
C LEU A 18 7.42 14.86 -20.45
N ILE A 19 8.21 14.38 -21.41
CA ILE A 19 8.62 12.97 -21.49
C ILE A 19 9.48 12.60 -20.27
N GLY A 20 10.46 13.44 -19.91
CA GLY A 20 11.33 13.22 -18.75
C GLY A 20 10.54 13.12 -17.44
N LEU A 21 9.60 14.04 -17.22
CA LEU A 21 8.71 14.00 -16.06
C LEU A 21 7.82 12.75 -16.04
N GLY A 22 7.31 12.33 -17.21
CA GLY A 22 6.53 11.10 -17.35
C GLY A 22 7.31 9.84 -16.96
N ILE A 23 8.57 9.73 -17.38
CA ILE A 23 9.44 8.58 -17.07
C ILE A 23 9.72 8.50 -15.56
N VAL A 24 10.07 9.62 -14.92
CA VAL A 24 10.37 9.66 -13.48
C VAL A 24 9.14 9.33 -12.64
N ALA A 25 7.96 9.82 -13.04
CA ALA A 25 6.70 9.51 -12.37
C ALA A 25 6.38 8.01 -12.44
N THR A 26 6.63 7.36 -13.58
CA THR A 26 6.37 5.92 -13.73
C THR A 26 7.37 5.05 -12.97
N ALA A 27 8.64 5.46 -12.87
CA ALA A 27 9.69 4.68 -12.23
C ALA A 27 9.51 4.53 -10.70
N SER A 28 8.77 5.46 -10.08
CA SER A 28 8.56 5.47 -8.62
C SER A 28 7.38 4.59 -8.15
N TYR A 29 6.60 4.07 -9.09
CA TYR A 29 5.35 3.36 -8.85
C TYR A 29 5.59 1.86 -8.63
N LYS A 30 5.61 1.45 -7.35
CA LYS A 30 5.81 0.06 -6.93
C LYS A 30 5.01 -0.28 -5.68
N THR A 31 4.59 -1.54 -5.55
CA THR A 31 3.97 -2.03 -4.32
C THR A 31 4.96 -1.94 -3.16
N ARG A 32 4.53 -1.38 -2.04
CA ARG A 32 5.31 -1.29 -0.79
C ARG A 32 4.50 -1.90 0.34
N ILE A 33 5.19 -2.69 1.15
CA ILE A 33 4.64 -3.28 2.36
C ILE A 33 5.58 -2.93 3.49
N TYR A 34 5.06 -2.31 4.53
CA TYR A 34 5.83 -1.90 5.69
C TYR A 34 4.93 -1.91 6.92
N THR A 35 5.57 -1.92 8.08
CA THR A 35 4.89 -1.90 9.37
C THR A 35 5.33 -0.65 10.13
N GLU A 36 4.37 0.01 10.75
CA GLU A 36 4.61 1.14 11.66
C GLU A 36 4.26 0.73 13.09
N ASP A 37 5.23 0.91 14.00
CA ASP A 37 5.03 0.75 15.43
C ASP A 37 4.26 1.96 15.96
N LEU A 38 3.03 1.73 16.42
CA LEU A 38 2.15 2.74 17.02
C LEU A 38 2.40 2.87 18.53
N GLY A 39 3.28 2.05 19.10
CA GLY A 39 3.58 1.98 20.51
C GLY A 39 2.40 1.48 21.35
N GLY A 40 2.31 1.97 22.59
CA GLY A 40 1.22 1.60 23.50
C GLY A 40 1.46 0.33 24.30
N GLN A 41 0.58 0.11 25.28
CA GLN A 41 0.61 -1.03 26.18
C GLN A 41 -0.51 -2.00 25.83
N PRO A 42 -0.33 -3.31 26.07
CA PRO A 42 -1.34 -4.30 25.74
C PRO A 42 -2.57 -4.09 26.63
N HIS A 43 -3.75 -4.08 26.03
CA HIS A 43 -5.01 -4.06 26.75
C HIS A 43 -5.53 -5.49 26.88
N ASN A 44 -5.66 -5.99 28.12
CA ASN A 44 -6.10 -7.36 28.41
C ASN A 44 -5.24 -8.43 27.70
N GLY A 45 -3.92 -8.24 27.71
CA GLY A 45 -2.95 -9.16 27.11
C GLY A 45 -2.91 -9.17 25.58
N LYS A 46 -3.55 -8.18 24.93
CA LYS A 46 -3.63 -8.05 23.47
C LYS A 46 -3.18 -6.67 23.02
N TYR A 47 -2.55 -6.64 21.86
CA TYR A 47 -2.22 -5.44 21.11
C TYR A 47 -3.14 -5.28 19.92
N GLU A 48 -3.29 -4.04 19.46
CA GLU A 48 -3.95 -3.74 18.21
C GLU A 48 -3.00 -4.01 17.04
N LEU A 49 -3.44 -4.86 16.12
CA LEU A 49 -2.80 -5.06 14.82
C LEU A 49 -3.75 -4.51 13.76
N ALA A 50 -3.48 -3.30 13.30
CA ALA A 50 -4.18 -2.66 12.21
C ALA A 50 -3.55 -3.07 10.87
N VAL A 51 -4.39 -3.35 9.87
CA VAL A 51 -3.96 -3.69 8.52
C VAL A 51 -4.64 -2.73 7.56
N LYS A 52 -3.84 -1.84 6.98
CA LYS A 52 -4.32 -0.79 6.07
C LYS A 52 -3.96 -1.16 4.64
N ILE A 53 -4.95 -1.18 3.76
CA ILE A 53 -4.77 -1.50 2.35
C ILE A 53 -5.15 -0.28 1.51
N ILE A 54 -4.17 0.21 0.75
CA ILE A 54 -4.29 1.35 -0.13
C ILE A 54 -3.98 0.89 -1.56
N ILE A 55 -4.92 1.11 -2.48
CA ILE A 55 -4.71 0.93 -3.90
C ILE A 55 -4.15 2.22 -4.48
N ASN A 56 -2.95 2.15 -5.01
CA ASN A 56 -2.31 3.22 -5.75
C ASN A 56 -2.55 2.97 -7.24
N TYR A 57 -3.19 3.92 -7.91
CA TYR A 57 -3.50 3.87 -9.34
C TYR A 57 -2.48 4.63 -10.19
N GLY A 58 -1.35 5.02 -9.60
CA GLY A 58 -0.29 5.76 -10.26
C GLY A 58 -0.47 7.27 -10.17
N TYR A 59 0.48 7.99 -10.78
CA TYR A 59 0.60 9.45 -10.65
C TYR A 59 -0.68 10.22 -10.99
N PHE A 60 -1.41 9.78 -12.02
CA PHE A 60 -2.65 10.42 -12.47
C PHE A 60 -3.92 9.83 -11.85
N GLY A 61 -3.85 8.63 -11.29
CA GLY A 61 -5.00 7.92 -10.72
C GLY A 61 -5.17 8.12 -9.21
N GLY A 62 -4.15 8.61 -8.52
CA GLY A 62 -4.18 8.84 -7.08
C GLY A 62 -4.14 7.55 -6.25
N LYS A 63 -4.52 7.65 -4.97
CA LYS A 63 -4.57 6.54 -4.03
C LYS A 63 -5.96 6.44 -3.41
N GLN A 64 -6.48 5.23 -3.26
CA GLN A 64 -7.78 4.96 -2.66
C GLN A 64 -7.69 3.81 -1.65
N PRO A 65 -8.34 3.90 -0.49
CA PRO A 65 -8.46 2.77 0.43
C PRO A 65 -9.23 1.61 -0.23
N LEU A 66 -8.76 0.38 -0.03
CA LEU A 66 -9.51 -0.81 -0.44
C LEU A 66 -10.54 -1.13 0.65
N SER A 67 -11.80 -0.75 0.44
CA SER A 67 -12.92 -1.13 1.32
C SER A 67 -13.39 -2.56 1.02
N GLN A 68 -13.91 -3.27 2.03
CA GLN A 68 -14.44 -4.63 1.93
C GLN A 68 -13.44 -5.66 1.39
N GLY A 69 -12.13 -5.36 1.47
CA GLY A 69 -11.06 -6.32 1.17
C GLY A 69 -10.94 -7.32 2.31
N VAL A 70 -10.71 -8.59 1.99
CA VAL A 70 -10.62 -9.64 3.00
C VAL A 70 -9.17 -9.81 3.46
N VAL A 71 -8.97 -9.75 4.77
CA VAL A 71 -7.67 -9.92 5.42
C VAL A 71 -7.71 -11.16 6.29
N TYR A 72 -6.82 -12.10 6.00
CA TYR A 72 -6.61 -13.31 6.78
C TYR A 72 -5.37 -13.12 7.64
N LEU A 73 -5.48 -13.55 8.89
CA LEU A 73 -4.42 -13.54 9.86
C LEU A 73 -4.06 -14.97 10.23
N TYR A 74 -2.78 -15.30 10.14
CA TYR A 74 -2.22 -16.57 10.58
C TYR A 74 -1.27 -16.31 11.74
N ARG A 75 -1.23 -17.21 12.71
CA ARG A 75 -0.25 -17.20 13.80
C ARG A 75 0.58 -18.47 13.69
N ASP A 76 1.90 -18.32 13.62
CA ASP A 76 2.83 -19.47 13.51
C ASP A 76 2.45 -20.45 12.37
N GLY A 77 1.96 -19.90 11.25
CA GLY A 77 1.53 -20.66 10.07
C GLY A 77 0.12 -21.25 10.13
N VAL A 78 -0.58 -21.17 11.25
CA VAL A 78 -1.96 -21.66 11.42
C VAL A 78 -2.95 -20.51 11.28
N PHE A 79 -4.07 -20.76 10.60
CA PHE A 79 -5.14 -19.78 10.49
C PHE A 79 -5.63 -19.34 11.88
N TYR A 80 -5.64 -18.03 12.14
CA TYR A 80 -6.00 -17.45 13.43
C TYR A 80 -7.34 -16.74 13.38
N ASN A 81 -7.52 -15.78 12.46
CA ASN A 81 -8.76 -15.04 12.30
C ASN A 81 -8.81 -14.38 10.90
N TRP A 82 -9.96 -13.85 10.50
CA TRP A 82 -10.12 -13.03 9.30
C TRP A 82 -11.12 -11.89 9.55
N THR A 83 -10.99 -10.80 8.80
CA THR A 83 -11.99 -9.71 8.80
C THR A 83 -11.95 -8.94 7.48
N PHE A 84 -12.92 -8.04 7.31
CA PHE A 84 -12.97 -7.11 6.18
C PHE A 84 -12.35 -5.76 6.55
N THR A 85 -11.75 -5.09 5.57
CA THR A 85 -11.41 -3.68 5.70
C THR A 85 -12.66 -2.80 5.69
N ASN A 86 -12.62 -1.75 6.49
CA ASN A 86 -13.66 -0.72 6.54
C ASN A 86 -13.55 0.28 5.35
N SER A 87 -14.36 1.33 5.35
CA SER A 87 -14.36 2.37 4.31
C SER A 87 -13.03 3.14 4.20
N SER A 88 -12.21 3.13 5.25
CA SER A 88 -10.86 3.72 5.27
C SER A 88 -9.78 2.71 4.86
N GLY A 89 -10.17 1.50 4.46
CA GLY A 89 -9.25 0.45 4.02
C GLY A 89 -8.53 -0.26 5.18
N VAL A 90 -9.04 -0.14 6.41
CA VAL A 90 -8.40 -0.68 7.61
C VAL A 90 -9.18 -1.88 8.14
N ALA A 91 -8.47 -2.97 8.38
CA ALA A 91 -8.92 -4.15 9.12
C ALA A 91 -8.19 -4.19 10.46
N VAL A 92 -8.91 -4.34 11.58
CA VAL A 92 -8.30 -4.29 12.92
C VAL A 92 -8.44 -5.65 13.61
N PHE A 93 -7.35 -6.12 14.20
CA PHE A 93 -7.31 -7.31 15.04
C PHE A 93 -6.80 -6.96 16.43
N TYR A 94 -7.28 -7.67 17.45
CA TYR A 94 -6.73 -7.60 18.80
C TYR A 94 -6.11 -8.94 19.16
N VAL A 95 -4.78 -8.99 19.21
CA VAL A 95 -4.00 -10.23 19.26
C VAL A 95 -2.95 -10.21 20.37
N PRO A 96 -2.67 -11.35 21.02
CA PRO A 96 -1.53 -11.41 21.93
C PRO A 96 -0.22 -11.19 21.17
N PRO A 97 0.87 -10.78 21.86
CA PRO A 97 2.17 -10.68 21.21
C PRO A 97 2.62 -12.01 20.59
N GLY A 98 3.31 -11.91 19.46
CA GLY A 98 3.78 -13.07 18.71
C GLY A 98 4.00 -12.80 17.23
N ASN A 99 4.29 -13.87 16.48
CA ASN A 99 4.56 -13.79 15.05
C ASN A 99 3.29 -14.08 14.26
N TYR A 100 2.96 -13.17 13.35
CA TYR A 100 1.77 -13.25 12.53
C TYR A 100 2.11 -13.13 11.05
N THR A 101 1.33 -13.81 10.22
CA THR A 101 1.31 -13.58 8.77
C THR A 101 -0.02 -12.93 8.42
N VAL A 102 0.04 -11.73 7.85
CA VAL A 102 -1.12 -11.02 7.32
C VAL A 102 -1.20 -11.30 5.82
N LEU A 103 -2.37 -11.73 5.34
CA LEU A 103 -2.66 -12.03 3.94
C LEU A 103 -3.86 -11.22 3.48
N SER A 104 -3.69 -10.38 2.46
CA SER A 104 -4.82 -9.86 1.69
C SER A 104 -5.17 -10.89 0.62
N THR A 105 -6.34 -11.53 0.71
CA THR A 105 -6.75 -12.53 -0.29
C THR A 105 -7.19 -11.87 -1.59
N THR A 106 -7.77 -10.66 -1.51
CA THR A 106 -8.14 -9.86 -2.67
C THR A 106 -6.92 -9.54 -3.54
N LEU A 107 -5.79 -9.18 -2.92
CA LEU A 107 -4.55 -8.80 -3.62
C LEU A 107 -3.55 -9.96 -3.74
N LYS A 108 -3.79 -11.09 -3.07
CA LYS A 108 -2.89 -12.26 -3.00
C LYS A 108 -1.48 -11.95 -2.51
N ILE A 109 -1.35 -10.94 -1.64
CA ILE A 109 -0.08 -10.51 -1.03
C ILE A 109 -0.09 -10.80 0.46
N LYS A 110 1.07 -11.19 0.99
CA LYS A 110 1.25 -11.47 2.42
C LYS A 110 2.55 -10.90 2.95
N THR A 111 2.58 -10.62 4.25
CA THR A 111 3.77 -10.23 4.98
C THR A 111 3.77 -10.83 6.38
N ASN A 112 4.96 -10.99 6.95
CA ASN A 112 5.11 -11.37 8.35
C ASN A 112 5.28 -10.11 9.19
N VAL A 113 4.67 -10.12 10.37
CA VAL A 113 4.76 -9.05 11.36
C VAL A 113 4.97 -9.68 12.73
N ILE A 114 5.88 -9.10 13.51
CA ILE A 114 6.09 -9.46 14.91
C ILE A 114 5.31 -8.43 15.70
N VAL A 115 4.30 -8.87 16.44
CA VAL A 115 3.47 -7.99 17.29
C VAL A 115 4.07 -7.99 18.69
N ASN A 116 4.63 -6.86 19.12
CA ASN A 116 5.16 -6.63 20.46
C ASN A 116 4.66 -5.31 21.09
N SER A 117 4.05 -4.44 20.28
CA SER A 117 3.31 -3.23 20.60
C SER A 117 2.04 -3.17 19.73
N ASN A 118 1.32 -2.04 19.72
CA ASN A 118 0.31 -1.81 18.69
C ASN A 118 1.02 -1.51 17.36
N GLU A 119 0.57 -2.13 16.28
CA GLU A 119 1.25 -2.13 14.98
C GLU A 119 0.26 -1.83 13.86
N GLU A 120 0.66 -1.02 12.87
CA GLU A 120 -0.06 -0.84 11.60
C GLU A 120 0.74 -1.44 10.43
N VAL A 121 0.22 -2.50 9.81
CA VAL A 121 0.76 -3.06 8.57
C VAL A 121 0.10 -2.37 7.38
N ILE A 122 0.90 -1.68 6.56
CA ILE A 122 0.42 -0.91 5.42
C ILE A 122 0.80 -1.61 4.12
N PHE A 123 -0.22 -1.95 3.33
CA PHE A 123 -0.10 -2.41 1.96
C PHE A 123 -0.39 -1.23 1.01
N ASP A 124 0.65 -0.56 0.51
CA ASP A 124 0.55 0.43 -0.57
C ASP A 124 0.71 -0.29 -1.90
N TYR A 125 -0.40 -0.71 -2.49
CA TYR A 125 -0.43 -1.63 -3.62
C TYR A 125 -0.48 -0.91 -4.97
N ALA A 126 0.51 -1.16 -5.82
CA ALA A 126 0.58 -0.59 -7.17
C ALA A 126 -0.26 -1.41 -8.16
N TYR A 127 -1.52 -1.02 -8.36
CA TYR A 127 -2.49 -1.68 -9.24
C TYR A 127 -1.94 -2.04 -10.64
N LEU A 128 -1.52 -1.05 -11.43
CA LEU A 128 -1.04 -1.20 -12.81
C LEU A 128 0.25 -2.02 -13.05
N VAL A 129 1.04 -2.35 -12.02
CA VAL A 129 2.30 -3.14 -12.18
C VAL A 129 2.12 -4.59 -11.71
N SER A 130 1.02 -4.88 -11.06
CA SER A 130 0.85 -6.10 -10.26
C SER A 130 0.09 -7.24 -10.96
N SER A 131 -0.08 -7.15 -12.28
CA SER A 131 -0.74 -8.14 -13.14
C SER A 131 0.19 -9.25 -13.61
#